data_AF-A0A542MD26-F1
#
_entry.id   AF-A0A542MD26-F1
#
_cell.length_a   1.000
_cell.length_b   1.000
_cell.length_c   1.000
_cell.angle_alpha   90.00
_cell.angle_beta   90.00
_cell.angle_gamma   90.00
#
_symmetry.space_group_name_H-M   'P 1'
#
loop_
_entity.id
_entity.type
_entity.pdbx_description
1 polymer ?
#
loop_
_entity_poly.entity_id
_entity_poly.type
_entity_poly.pdbx_seq_one_letter_code
_entity_poly.pdbx_strand_id
1 'polypeptide(L)'
;MRWRHASALLLAALLLGPAAAAPSPDAATAHADYLRGLAYRNGSHGLPVDAARAAAALTAAAEGGVPEAMFILSHMLAEGEGTTRDPAAARRWLEAAAQAEYPEALQEMAMRAMSERDPASAAELLREAAHAMQHRAHESQRQ
;
A
#
# COMPACT_ATOMS: atom_id res chain seq x y z
N MET A 1 29.51 -56.25 -0.27
CA MET A 1 30.14 -55.75 0.97
C MET A 1 30.61 -54.31 0.75
N ARG A 2 30.00 -53.36 1.46
CA ARG A 2 30.55 -52.12 2.05
C ARG A 2 31.81 -51.42 1.46
N TRP A 3 31.56 -50.24 0.87
CA TRP A 3 32.21 -48.90 1.02
C TRP A 3 33.69 -48.70 0.62
N ARG A 4 33.99 -47.74 -0.29
CA ARG A 4 34.57 -46.37 -0.06
C ARG A 4 35.91 -46.32 -0.87
N HIS A 5 36.35 -45.34 -1.66
CA HIS A 5 36.29 -43.87 -1.73
C HIS A 5 36.76 -43.43 -3.13
N ALA A 6 36.36 -42.25 -3.62
CA ALA A 6 37.30 -41.16 -3.98
C ALA A 6 36.62 -40.13 -4.90
N SER A 7 36.66 -38.90 -4.41
CA SER A 7 36.29 -37.63 -4.99
C SER A 7 36.76 -37.44 -6.46
N ALA A 8 35.87 -36.93 -7.30
CA ALA A 8 36.25 -36.10 -8.44
C ALA A 8 35.23 -34.96 -8.55
N LEU A 9 35.73 -33.77 -8.21
CA LEU A 9 35.07 -32.48 -8.33
C LEU A 9 34.77 -32.14 -9.81
N LEU A 10 33.89 -31.15 -9.98
CA LEU A 10 33.70 -30.27 -11.14
C LEU A 10 32.58 -30.64 -12.13
N LEU A 11 31.36 -30.30 -11.75
CA LEU A 11 30.46 -29.48 -12.57
C LEU A 11 29.83 -28.44 -11.62
N ALA A 12 30.48 -27.30 -11.37
CA ALA A 12 30.38 -26.09 -12.19
C ALA A 12 28.92 -25.62 -12.36
N ALA A 13 28.57 -24.63 -11.55
CA ALA A 13 27.64 -23.54 -11.83
C ALA A 13 26.20 -23.90 -12.26
N LEU A 14 25.29 -23.94 -11.29
CA LEU A 14 23.94 -23.37 -11.46
C LEU A 14 23.26 -23.29 -10.09
N LEU A 15 22.43 -22.26 -9.92
CA LEU A 15 21.62 -21.93 -8.75
C LEU A 15 22.33 -21.08 -7.69
N LEU A 16 22.62 -19.84 -8.10
CA LEU A 16 22.22 -18.71 -7.26
C LEU A 16 20.70 -18.86 -7.01
N GLY A 17 20.34 -19.61 -5.96
CA GLY A 17 18.96 -19.72 -5.49
C GLY A 17 18.43 -18.33 -5.15
N PRO A 18 17.11 -18.09 -5.26
CA PRO A 18 16.54 -16.80 -4.91
C PRO A 18 16.98 -16.50 -3.49
N ALA A 19 17.49 -15.28 -3.25
CA ALA A 19 17.65 -14.76 -1.91
C ALA A 19 16.37 -15.11 -1.16
N ALA A 20 16.48 -16.00 -0.16
CA ALA A 20 15.33 -16.56 0.53
C ALA A 20 14.51 -15.38 1.03
N ALA A 21 13.39 -15.11 0.37
CA ALA A 21 12.37 -14.22 0.89
C ALA A 21 12.07 -14.77 2.27
N ALA A 22 12.37 -13.98 3.31
CA ALA A 22 12.09 -14.37 4.68
C ALA A 22 10.63 -14.88 4.75
N PRO A 23 10.33 -15.93 5.52
CA PRO A 23 8.96 -16.38 5.67
C PRO A 23 8.12 -15.15 6.07
N SER A 24 7.07 -14.87 5.30
CA SER A 24 6.11 -13.83 5.64
C SER A 24 5.63 -14.09 7.08
N PRO A 25 5.70 -13.09 7.98
CA PRO A 25 5.42 -13.31 9.40
C PRO A 25 4.05 -13.95 9.56
N ASP A 26 3.93 -14.91 10.49
CA ASP A 26 2.62 -15.43 10.84
C ASP A 26 1.72 -14.31 11.40
N ALA A 27 0.41 -14.51 11.35
CA ALA A 27 -0.56 -13.49 11.75
C ALA A 27 -0.33 -12.99 13.20
N ALA A 28 0.18 -13.84 14.08
CA ALA A 28 0.49 -13.49 15.47
C ALA A 28 1.67 -12.52 15.56
N THR A 29 2.74 -12.78 14.80
CA THR A 29 3.92 -11.91 14.73
C THR A 29 3.55 -10.57 14.09
N ALA A 30 2.77 -10.58 13.01
CA ALA A 30 2.30 -9.37 12.34
C ALA A 30 1.47 -8.48 13.29
N HIS A 31 0.57 -9.08 14.06
CA HIS A 31 -0.21 -8.34 15.07
C HIS A 31 0.66 -7.81 16.22
N ALA A 32 1.67 -8.57 16.65
CA ALA A 32 2.61 -8.11 17.67
C ALA A 32 3.45 -6.91 17.18
N ASP A 33 3.87 -6.92 15.92
CA ASP A 33 4.58 -5.79 15.31
C ASP A 33 3.67 -4.57 15.14
N TYR A 34 2.38 -4.76 14.84
CA TYR A 34 1.40 -3.69 14.84
C TYR A 34 1.31 -3.01 16.22
N LEU A 35 1.14 -3.79 17.29
CA LEU A 35 1.08 -3.27 18.67
C LEU A 35 2.38 -2.56 19.07
N ARG A 36 3.54 -3.10 18.66
CA ARG A 36 4.84 -2.46 18.89
C ARG A 36 4.94 -1.12 18.16
N GLY A 37 4.46 -1.06 16.92
CA GLY A 37 4.39 0.16 16.12
C GLY A 37 3.55 1.25 16.80
N LEU A 38 2.37 0.88 17.32
CA LEU A 38 1.55 1.81 18.12
C LEU A 38 2.27 2.26 19.40
N ALA A 39 2.97 1.35 20.08
CA ALA A 39 3.65 1.65 21.32
C ALA A 39 4.79 2.66 21.10
N TYR A 40 5.57 2.52 20.02
CA TYR A 40 6.58 3.50 19.61
C TYR A 40 5.97 4.81 19.12
N ARG A 41 4.85 4.79 18.39
CA ARG A 41 4.23 6.03 17.90
C ARG A 41 3.67 6.87 19.05
N ASN A 42 3.12 6.21 20.07
CA ASN A 42 2.46 6.88 21.20
C ASN A 42 3.38 7.07 22.42
N GLY A 43 4.55 6.44 22.45
CA GLY A 43 5.43 6.43 23.63
C GLY A 43 4.79 5.77 24.85
N SER A 44 4.30 4.53 24.69
CA SER A 44 3.60 3.78 25.73
C SER A 44 4.33 2.48 26.11
N HIS A 45 3.91 1.83 27.21
CA HIS A 45 4.50 0.57 27.68
C HIS A 45 6.01 0.66 27.98
N GLY A 46 6.48 1.83 28.40
CA GLY A 46 7.89 2.09 28.69
C GLY A 46 8.76 2.36 27.44
N LEU A 47 8.16 2.44 26.26
CA LEU A 47 8.85 2.83 25.03
C LEU A 47 8.77 4.34 24.82
N PRO A 48 9.83 4.98 24.28
CA PRO A 48 9.79 6.38 23.90
C PRO A 48 8.96 6.58 22.62
N VAL A 49 8.52 7.82 22.40
CA VAL A 49 8.00 8.23 21.09
C VAL A 49 9.14 8.16 20.07
N ASP A 50 9.01 7.28 19.08
CA ASP A 50 9.99 7.07 18.02
C ASP A 50 9.26 6.71 16.72
N ALA A 51 9.04 7.74 15.89
CA ALA A 51 8.32 7.59 14.63
C ALA A 51 9.04 6.64 13.66
N ALA A 52 10.38 6.58 13.68
CA ALA A 52 11.14 5.73 12.78
C ALA A 52 10.99 4.26 13.14
N ARG A 53 11.05 3.92 14.43
CA ARG A 53 10.75 2.57 14.90
C ARG A 53 9.29 2.20 14.73
N ALA A 54 8.38 3.16 14.88
CA ALA A 54 6.97 2.95 14.59
C ALA A 54 6.76 2.58 13.11
N ALA A 55 7.33 3.34 12.18
CA ALA A 55 7.24 3.09 10.74
C ALA A 55 7.79 1.69 10.38
N ALA A 56 8.94 1.32 10.95
CA ALA A 56 9.55 0.02 10.69
C ALA A 56 8.67 -1.14 11.20
N ALA A 57 8.12 -1.04 12.41
CA ALA A 57 7.25 -2.07 12.97
C ALA A 57 5.91 -2.17 12.21
N LEU A 58 5.34 -1.03 11.82
CA LEU A 58 4.11 -0.99 11.02
C LEU A 58 4.33 -1.52 9.60
N THR A 59 5.54 -1.36 9.04
CA THR A 59 5.92 -1.98 7.76
C THR A 59 5.88 -3.50 7.88
N ALA A 60 6.53 -4.07 8.90
CA ALA A 60 6.51 -5.51 9.12
C ALA A 60 5.07 -6.05 9.33
N ALA A 61 4.23 -5.32 10.06
CA ALA A 61 2.83 -5.68 10.26
C ALA A 61 1.98 -5.58 8.98
N ALA A 62 2.18 -4.54 8.18
CA ALA A 62 1.50 -4.35 6.90
C ALA A 62 1.90 -5.44 5.89
N GLU A 63 3.18 -5.80 5.82
CA GLU A 63 3.68 -6.94 5.03
C GLU A 63 3.13 -8.28 5.53
N GLY A 64 2.88 -8.39 6.84
CA GLY A 64 2.19 -9.52 7.47
C GLY A 64 0.67 -9.54 7.31
N GLY A 65 0.09 -8.60 6.56
CA GLY A 65 -1.33 -8.61 6.21
C GLY A 65 -2.26 -7.92 7.21
N VAL A 66 -1.76 -7.12 8.16
CA VAL A 66 -2.60 -6.40 9.13
C VAL A 66 -3.19 -5.13 8.49
N PRO A 67 -4.51 -5.06 8.24
CA PRO A 67 -5.12 -3.93 7.51
C PRO A 67 -4.99 -2.58 8.24
N GLU A 68 -5.07 -2.58 9.57
CA GLU A 68 -4.86 -1.39 10.39
C GLU A 68 -3.44 -0.85 10.22
N ALA A 69 -2.44 -1.73 10.13
CA ALA A 69 -1.06 -1.33 9.92
C ALA A 69 -0.84 -0.75 8.52
N MET A 70 -1.46 -1.33 7.49
CA MET A 70 -1.43 -0.80 6.12
C MET A 70 -2.01 0.62 6.06
N PHE A 71 -3.17 0.84 6.68
CA PHE A 71 -3.79 2.15 6.74
C PHE A 71 -2.90 3.17 7.44
N ILE A 72 -2.41 2.86 8.63
CA ILE A 72 -1.56 3.79 9.39
C ILE A 72 -0.25 4.07 8.65
N LEU A 73 0.40 3.05 8.09
CA LEU A 73 1.62 3.20 7.30
C LEU A 73 1.38 4.08 6.07
N SER A 74 0.19 4.02 5.47
CA SER A 74 -0.18 4.90 4.36
C SER A 74 -0.09 6.38 4.74
N HIS A 75 -0.61 6.76 5.91
CA HIS A 75 -0.50 8.13 6.41
C HIS A 75 0.94 8.51 6.74
N MET A 76 1.68 7.62 7.41
CA MET A 76 3.08 7.89 7.75
C MET A 76 3.93 8.13 6.50
N LEU A 77 3.70 7.38 5.42
CA LEU A 77 4.36 7.58 4.13
C LEU A 77 3.89 8.85 3.41
N ALA A 78 2.61 9.21 3.50
CA ALA A 78 2.08 10.42 2.88
C ALA A 78 2.67 11.70 3.48
N GLU A 79 2.88 11.70 4.80
CA GLU A 79 3.41 12.83 5.57
C GLU A 79 4.95 12.76 5.75
N GLY A 80 5.56 11.60 5.57
CA GLY A 80 6.97 11.38 5.91
C GLY A 80 7.21 11.30 7.43
N GLU A 81 6.23 10.84 8.20
CA GLU A 81 6.36 10.65 9.65
C GLU A 81 7.22 9.41 9.94
N GLY A 82 8.44 9.60 10.45
CA GLY A 82 9.34 8.49 10.76
C GLY A 82 9.84 7.72 9.53
N THR A 83 9.54 8.20 8.34
CA THR A 83 9.93 7.60 7.05
C THR A 83 10.21 8.70 6.05
N THR A 84 10.79 8.35 4.90
CA THR A 84 10.85 9.29 3.78
C THR A 84 9.46 9.42 3.17
N ARG A 85 9.03 10.66 2.91
CA ARG A 85 7.75 10.93 2.27
C ARG A 85 7.66 10.22 0.91
N ASP A 86 6.69 9.33 0.76
CA ASP A 86 6.40 8.60 -0.47
C ASP A 86 4.89 8.48 -0.69
N PRO A 87 4.27 9.47 -1.36
CA PRO A 87 2.83 9.46 -1.62
C PRO A 87 2.38 8.31 -2.52
N ALA A 88 3.27 7.78 -3.36
CA ALA A 88 2.94 6.65 -4.23
C ALA A 88 2.85 5.35 -3.42
N ALA A 89 3.81 5.11 -2.52
CA ALA A 89 3.75 4.00 -1.57
C ALA A 89 2.57 4.15 -0.60
N ALA A 90 2.30 5.35 -0.11
CA ALA A 90 1.14 5.64 0.72
C ALA A 90 -0.16 5.16 0.06
N ARG A 91 -0.40 5.59 -1.19
CA ARG A 91 -1.59 5.18 -1.94
C ARG A 91 -1.70 3.66 -2.09
N ARG A 92 -0.60 2.96 -2.40
CA ARG A 92 -0.61 1.49 -2.52
C ARG A 92 -1.03 0.80 -1.23
N TRP A 93 -0.55 1.29 -0.09
CA TRP A 93 -0.93 0.72 1.21
C TRP A 93 -2.37 1.05 1.61
N LEU A 94 -2.85 2.24 1.27
CA LEU A 94 -4.27 2.60 1.47
C LEU A 94 -5.19 1.70 0.61
N GLU A 95 -4.84 1.48 -0.65
CA GLU A 95 -5.55 0.56 -1.55
C GLU A 95 -5.52 -0.88 -1.03
N ALA A 96 -4.38 -1.34 -0.51
CA ALA A 96 -4.26 -2.66 0.10
C ALA A 96 -5.15 -2.81 1.35
N ALA A 97 -5.19 -1.79 2.22
CA ALA A 97 -6.08 -1.77 3.38
C ALA A 97 -7.55 -1.82 2.98
N ALA A 98 -7.94 -1.06 1.95
CA ALA A 98 -9.31 -1.09 1.42
C ALA A 98 -9.66 -2.43 0.77
N GLN A 99 -8.71 -3.06 0.07
CA GLN A 99 -8.88 -4.39 -0.52
C GLN A 99 -9.05 -5.49 0.55
N ALA A 100 -8.49 -5.26 1.74
CA ALA A 100 -8.71 -6.07 2.94
C ALA A 100 -9.97 -5.65 3.73
N GLU A 101 -10.87 -4.86 3.11
CA GLU A 101 -12.15 -4.41 3.67
C GLU A 101 -12.03 -3.55 4.94
N TYR A 102 -10.89 -2.86 5.13
CA TYR A 102 -10.69 -1.98 6.28
C TYR A 102 -11.60 -0.74 6.18
N PRO A 103 -12.53 -0.51 7.12
CA PRO A 103 -13.58 0.51 6.99
C PRO A 103 -13.06 1.92 6.77
N GLU A 104 -12.03 2.34 7.50
CA GLU A 104 -11.45 3.68 7.41
C GLU A 104 -10.77 3.91 6.07
N ALA A 105 -10.10 2.89 5.52
CA ALA A 105 -9.50 2.96 4.18
C ALA A 105 -10.57 3.03 3.08
N LEU A 106 -11.63 2.21 3.17
CA LEU A 106 -12.77 2.26 2.25
C LEU A 106 -13.46 3.63 2.28
N GLN A 107 -13.69 4.17 3.48
CA GLN A 107 -14.28 5.49 3.66
C GLN A 107 -13.40 6.58 3.03
N GLU A 108 -12.09 6.56 3.27
CA GLU A 108 -11.17 7.54 2.69
C GLU A 108 -11.13 7.46 1.16
N MET A 109 -11.07 6.26 0.58
CA MET A 109 -11.14 6.07 -0.87
C MET A 109 -12.46 6.56 -1.45
N ALA A 110 -13.58 6.30 -0.78
CA ALA A 110 -14.89 6.78 -1.19
C ALA A 110 -14.94 8.32 -1.18
N MET A 111 -14.45 8.96 -0.13
CA MET A 111 -14.38 10.43 -0.05
C MET A 111 -13.49 11.03 -1.13
N ARG A 112 -12.33 10.41 -1.43
CA ARG A 112 -11.45 10.85 -2.52
C ARG A 112 -12.12 10.72 -3.88
N ALA A 113 -12.74 9.59 -4.16
CA ALA A 113 -13.47 9.39 -5.42
C ALA A 113 -14.63 10.38 -5.58
N MET A 114 -15.33 10.72 -4.49
CA MET A 114 -16.37 11.76 -4.51
C MET A 114 -15.79 13.16 -4.72
N SER A 115 -14.65 13.47 -4.11
CA SER A 115 -13.98 14.77 -4.26
C SER A 115 -13.37 14.97 -5.65
N GLU A 116 -12.79 13.94 -6.24
CA GLU A 116 -12.30 13.97 -7.63
C GLU A 116 -13.45 14.09 -8.62
N ARG A 117 -14.60 13.52 -8.25
CA ARG A 117 -15.88 13.64 -8.96
C ARG A 117 -16.68 14.84 -8.45
N ASP A 118 -16.01 16.00 -8.34
CA ASP A 118 -16.65 17.25 -7.92
C ASP A 118 -17.87 17.56 -8.82
N PRO A 119 -19.04 17.95 -8.27
CA PRO A 119 -20.15 18.50 -9.05
C PRO A 119 -19.74 19.63 -10.02
N ALA A 120 -18.65 20.37 -9.75
CA ALA A 120 -18.09 21.33 -10.70
C ALA A 120 -17.61 20.67 -12.01
N SER A 121 -16.89 19.56 -11.92
CA SER A 121 -16.48 18.73 -13.07
C SER A 121 -17.71 18.14 -13.77
N ALA A 122 -18.73 17.71 -13.02
CA ALA A 122 -19.99 17.24 -13.60
C ALA A 122 -20.74 18.35 -14.37
N ALA A 123 -20.76 19.58 -13.85
CA ALA A 123 -21.36 20.73 -14.51
C ALA A 123 -20.57 21.17 -15.76
N GLU A 124 -19.25 21.05 -15.75
CA GLU A 124 -18.39 21.30 -16.90
C GLU A 124 -18.64 20.28 -18.02
N LEU A 125 -18.69 19.00 -17.70
CA LEU A 125 -19.07 17.93 -18.63
C LEU A 125 -20.48 18.16 -19.21
N LEU A 126 -21.44 18.61 -18.41
CA LEU A 126 -22.79 18.95 -18.90
C LEU A 126 -22.80 20.17 -19.83
N ARG A 127 -22.00 21.21 -19.54
CA ARG A 127 -21.84 22.36 -20.44
C ARG A 127 -21.19 21.95 -21.76
N GLU A 128 -20.16 21.13 -21.71
CA GLU A 128 -19.48 20.60 -22.90
C GLU A 128 -20.42 19.75 -23.74
N ALA A 129 -21.18 18.84 -23.11
CA ALA A 129 -22.18 18.04 -23.78
C ALA A 129 -23.29 18.90 -24.43
N ALA A 130 -23.79 19.92 -23.73
CA ALA A 130 -24.80 20.84 -24.26
C ALA A 130 -24.28 21.62 -25.48
N HIS A 131 -23.03 22.09 -25.43
CA HIS A 131 -22.38 22.75 -26.56
C HIS A 131 -22.20 21.80 -27.76
N ALA A 132 -21.74 20.58 -27.55
CA ALA A 132 -21.55 19.58 -28.62
C ALA A 132 -22.87 19.21 -29.33
N MET A 133 -23.98 19.13 -28.60
CA MET A 133 -25.31 18.87 -29.18
C MET A 133 -25.80 20.02 -30.07
N GLN A 134 -25.50 21.27 -29.70
CA GLN A 134 -25.85 22.44 -30.50
C GLN A 134 -25.08 22.48 -31.83
N HIS A 135 -23.78 22.15 -31.82
CA HIS A 135 -22.98 22.09 -33.05
C HIS A 135 -23.47 21.01 -34.02
N ARG A 136 -23.79 19.80 -33.53
CA ARG A 136 -24.35 18.73 -34.37
C ARG A 136 -25.71 19.06 -34.98
N ALA A 137 -26.55 19.81 -34.27
CA ALA A 137 -27.88 20.20 -34.77
C ALA A 137 -27.78 21.19 -35.94
N HIS A 138 -26.75 22.02 -36.00
CA HIS A 138 -26.53 22.95 -37.10
C HIS A 138 -25.89 22.31 -38.33
N GLU A 139 -25.15 21.21 -38.18
CA GLU A 139 -24.54 20.46 -39.30
C GLU A 139 -25.55 19.55 -40.02
N SER A 140 -26.55 18.99 -39.32
CA SER A 140 -27.55 18.11 -39.94
C SER A 140 -28.60 18.84 -40.80
N GLN A 141 -28.71 20.17 -40.66
CA GLN A 141 -29.67 21.00 -41.41
C GLN A 141 -29.10 21.62 -42.69
N ARG A 142 -27.85 21.30 -43.06
CA ARG A 142 -27.17 21.81 -44.27
C ARG A 142 -26.94 20.75 -45.35
N GLN A 143 -27.60 19.60 -45.26
CA GLN A 143 -27.71 18.59 -46.33
C GLN A 143 -29.10 18.62 -46.93
#